data_AF-A0A3D6DPN5-F1
#
_entry.id   AF-A0A3D6DPN5-F1
#
_cell.length_a   1.000
_cell.length_b   1.000
_cell.length_c   1.000
_cell.angle_alpha   90.00
_cell.angle_beta   90.00
_cell.angle_gamma   90.00
#
_symmetry.space_group_name_H-M   'P 1'
#
loop_
_entity.id
_entity.type
_entity.pdbx_description
1 polymer ?
#
loop_
_entity_poly.entity_id
_entity_poly.type
_entity_poly.pdbx_seq_one_letter_code
_entity_poly.pdbx_strand_id
1 'polypeptide(L)'
;MNKTHLASGMKLRHAVQLGLAGLALACTVPAWAVAISVENGGITLNSTDTSTAGDIGAPWVIDETMTSAGTLKFEGDPLGGNNPTGSGHAAGKWFQKIVTNNTGVAWTSFELELQVILGTPSGQGDGLSFVDGSPLTGLFSSDVFSGYTRIDDT
;
A
#
# COMPACT_ATOMS: atom_id res chain seq x y z
N MET A 1 25.81 -58.41 65.20
CA MET A 1 25.07 -57.52 66.13
C MET A 1 25.44 -56.08 65.82
N ASN A 2 24.44 -55.19 65.72
CA ASN A 2 24.50 -53.73 65.50
C ASN A 2 24.94 -53.24 64.11
N LYS A 3 24.36 -52.22 63.45
CA LYS A 3 23.24 -51.31 63.74
C LYS A 3 22.82 -50.65 62.40
N THR A 4 21.51 -50.41 62.25
CA THR A 4 20.84 -49.54 61.26
C THR A 4 21.40 -48.12 61.19
N HIS A 5 21.37 -47.44 60.03
CA HIS A 5 21.08 -46.00 59.95
C HIS A 5 20.40 -45.60 58.64
N LEU A 6 19.40 -44.73 58.79
CA LEU A 6 18.39 -44.29 57.83
C LEU A 6 18.96 -43.38 56.72
N ALA A 7 18.45 -43.52 55.49
CA ALA A 7 18.55 -42.47 54.47
C ALA A 7 17.24 -41.68 54.41
N SER A 8 17.29 -40.43 54.87
CA SER A 8 16.22 -39.45 54.78
C SER A 8 16.15 -38.86 53.37
N GLY A 9 15.04 -39.08 52.66
CA GLY A 9 14.80 -38.51 51.33
C GLY A 9 14.20 -37.12 51.42
N MET A 10 15.01 -36.09 51.16
CA MET A 10 14.56 -34.70 51.01
C MET A 10 14.08 -34.47 49.57
N LYS A 11 12.76 -34.34 49.36
CA LYS A 11 12.17 -34.05 48.04
C LYS A 11 12.19 -32.54 47.77
N LEU A 12 13.11 -32.10 46.91
CA LEU A 12 13.19 -30.72 46.43
C LEU A 12 12.21 -30.54 45.24
N ARG A 13 11.10 -29.85 45.47
CA ARG A 13 10.11 -29.53 44.43
C ARG A 13 10.58 -28.29 43.66
N HIS A 14 11.16 -28.48 42.48
CA HIS A 14 11.42 -27.38 41.55
C HIS A 14 10.12 -27.08 40.78
N ALA A 15 9.55 -25.90 41.04
CA ALA A 15 8.50 -25.34 40.19
C ALA A 15 9.15 -24.83 38.90
N VAL A 16 8.82 -25.45 37.77
CA VAL A 16 9.21 -24.94 36.45
C VAL A 16 8.21 -23.85 36.07
N GLN A 17 8.68 -22.60 36.04
CA GLN A 17 7.92 -21.45 35.59
C GLN A 17 8.08 -21.36 34.06
N LEU A 18 7.02 -21.70 33.31
CA LEU A 18 6.99 -21.48 31.86
C LEU A 18 6.88 -19.96 31.60
N GLY A 19 7.99 -19.35 31.18
CA GLY A 19 7.98 -18.00 30.62
C GLY A 19 7.43 -18.02 29.20
N LEU A 20 6.31 -17.33 28.97
CA LEU A 20 5.80 -17.05 27.64
C LEU A 20 6.67 -15.95 27.02
N ALA A 21 7.64 -16.31 26.17
CA ALA A 21 8.37 -15.35 25.37
C ALA A 21 7.48 -14.95 24.17
N GLY A 22 6.95 -13.72 24.19
CA GLY A 22 6.23 -13.16 23.06
C GLY A 22 7.17 -13.01 21.86
N LEU A 23 6.86 -13.72 20.77
CA LEU A 23 7.61 -13.63 19.52
C LEU A 23 7.23 -12.31 18.81
N ALA A 24 8.05 -11.28 18.93
CA ALA A 24 7.92 -10.08 18.10
C ALA A 24 8.44 -10.42 16.69
N LEU A 25 7.54 -10.64 15.74
CA LEU A 25 7.90 -10.71 14.33
C LEU A 25 8.27 -9.30 13.87
N ALA A 26 9.55 -9.04 13.64
CA ALA A 26 10.00 -7.84 12.95
C ALA A 26 9.54 -7.92 11.49
N CYS A 27 8.50 -7.16 11.14
CA CYS A 27 8.13 -6.96 9.75
C CYS A 27 9.17 -6.05 9.11
N THR A 28 9.96 -6.58 8.17
CA THR A 28 10.84 -5.73 7.36
C THR A 28 9.97 -5.02 6.34
N VAL A 29 9.76 -3.72 6.56
CA VAL A 29 9.07 -2.89 5.60
C VAL A 29 10.09 -2.55 4.49
N PRO A 30 9.79 -2.81 3.21
CA PRO A 30 10.71 -2.47 2.15
C PRO A 30 10.92 -0.95 2.09
N ALA A 31 12.11 -0.51 1.64
CA ALA A 31 12.47 0.91 1.61
C ALA A 31 11.55 1.78 0.72
N TRP A 32 10.74 1.15 -0.13
CA TRP A 32 9.76 1.80 -1.02
C TRP A 32 8.33 1.79 -0.48
N ALA A 33 8.08 1.20 0.70
CA ALA A 33 6.74 1.22 1.25
C ALA A 33 6.39 2.64 1.68
N VAL A 34 5.22 3.09 1.24
CA VAL A 34 4.67 4.39 1.60
C VAL A 34 3.37 4.23 2.37
N ALA A 35 3.14 5.18 3.28
CA ALA A 35 1.86 5.32 3.92
C ALA A 35 0.91 6.04 2.96
N ILE A 36 -0.27 5.48 2.79
CA ILE A 36 -1.37 6.09 2.04
C ILE A 36 -2.48 6.40 3.04
N SER A 37 -2.94 7.64 3.05
CA SER A 37 -3.99 8.11 3.95
C SER A 37 -5.05 8.91 3.19
N VAL A 38 -6.22 9.09 3.81
CA VAL A 38 -7.27 9.97 3.27
C VAL A 38 -6.97 11.39 3.74
N GLU A 39 -6.72 12.29 2.80
CA GLU A 39 -6.48 13.72 3.09
C GLU A 39 -7.82 14.45 3.29
N ASN A 40 -8.78 14.21 2.40
CA ASN A 40 -10.12 14.80 2.48
C ASN A 40 -11.16 14.06 1.62
N GLY A 41 -12.43 14.44 1.77
CA GLY A 41 -13.54 13.99 0.92
C GLY A 41 -14.19 12.69 1.38
N GLY A 42 -14.99 12.09 0.50
CA GLY A 42 -15.82 10.93 0.80
C GLY A 42 -15.13 9.59 0.61
N ILE A 43 -13.86 9.46 0.96
CA ILE A 43 -13.10 8.21 0.80
C ILE A 43 -12.96 7.52 2.15
N THR A 44 -13.23 6.22 2.18
CA THR A 44 -12.80 5.31 3.24
C THR A 44 -11.78 4.35 2.66
N LEU A 45 -10.57 4.36 3.19
CA LEU A 45 -9.53 3.41 2.80
C LEU A 45 -9.78 2.07 3.48
N ASN A 46 -10.15 1.04 2.72
CA ASN A 46 -10.43 -0.29 3.24
C ASN A 46 -9.13 -1.04 3.50
N SER A 47 -8.20 -1.00 2.56
CA SER A 47 -6.85 -1.55 2.70
C SER A 47 -5.88 -0.92 1.68
N THR A 48 -4.59 -1.00 1.99
CA THR A 48 -3.52 -0.70 1.03
C THR A 48 -2.42 -1.75 1.13
N ASP A 49 -1.87 -2.11 -0.02
CA ASP A 49 -0.69 -2.96 -0.14
C ASP A 49 0.35 -2.28 -1.04
N THR A 50 1.37 -1.71 -0.40
CA THR A 50 2.55 -1.12 -1.03
C THR A 50 3.81 -1.96 -0.78
N SER A 51 3.63 -3.23 -0.37
CA SER A 51 4.76 -4.12 -0.02
C SER A 51 5.49 -4.67 -1.24
N THR A 52 4.82 -4.74 -2.40
CA THR A 52 5.43 -5.15 -3.66
C THR A 52 6.31 -4.05 -4.25
N ALA A 53 7.13 -4.39 -5.25
CA ALA A 53 7.90 -3.39 -5.98
C ALA A 53 7.00 -2.44 -6.81
N GLY A 54 5.77 -2.83 -7.13
CA GLY A 54 4.88 -2.08 -8.02
C GLY A 54 5.23 -2.26 -9.50
N ASP A 55 5.50 -3.50 -9.93
CA ASP A 55 5.58 -3.87 -11.36
C ASP A 55 4.21 -4.28 -11.90
N ILE A 56 4.08 -4.50 -13.21
CA ILE A 56 2.78 -4.82 -13.84
C ILE A 56 2.19 -6.17 -13.40
N GLY A 57 3.03 -7.13 -12.99
CA GLY A 57 2.60 -8.43 -12.49
C GLY A 57 2.25 -8.43 -11.00
N ALA A 58 2.78 -7.46 -10.26
CA ALA A 58 2.52 -7.25 -8.84
C ALA A 58 2.38 -5.74 -8.53
N PRO A 59 1.30 -5.09 -9.00
CA PRO A 59 1.08 -3.66 -8.75
C PRO A 59 0.82 -3.41 -7.26
N TRP A 60 0.99 -2.16 -6.82
CA TRP A 60 0.45 -1.72 -5.54
C TRP A 60 -1.07 -1.80 -5.56
N VAL A 61 -1.70 -2.13 -4.43
CA VAL A 61 -3.16 -2.23 -4.36
C VAL A 61 -3.72 -1.19 -3.41
N ILE A 62 -4.73 -0.46 -3.86
CA ILE A 62 -5.49 0.51 -3.07
C ILE A 62 -6.96 0.09 -3.15
N ASP A 63 -7.51 -0.32 -2.02
CA ASP A 63 -8.93 -0.67 -1.89
C ASP A 63 -9.64 0.40 -1.07
N GLU A 64 -10.65 1.01 -1.66
CA GLU A 64 -11.41 2.09 -1.04
C GLU A 64 -12.92 2.01 -1.30
N THR A 65 -13.67 2.64 -0.41
CA THR A 65 -15.10 2.89 -0.58
C THR A 65 -15.33 4.39 -0.73
N MET A 66 -16.08 4.80 -1.75
CA MET A 66 -16.37 6.22 -2.01
C MET A 66 -17.85 6.56 -1.81
N THR A 67 -18.12 7.57 -0.97
CA THR A 67 -19.44 8.21 -0.81
C THR A 67 -19.53 9.56 -1.53
N SER A 68 -18.38 10.17 -1.83
CA SER A 68 -18.22 11.34 -2.71
C SER A 68 -16.74 11.41 -3.17
N ALA A 69 -16.40 12.38 -4.02
CA ALA A 69 -15.01 12.63 -4.41
C ALA A 69 -14.11 12.92 -3.20
N GLY A 70 -12.81 12.69 -3.34
CA GLY A 70 -11.84 12.96 -2.28
C GLY A 70 -10.40 12.81 -2.73
N THR A 71 -9.50 13.00 -1.78
CA THR A 71 -8.06 13.01 -2.02
C THR A 71 -7.37 11.98 -1.14
N LEU A 72 -6.53 11.13 -1.76
CA LEU A 72 -5.56 10.31 -1.05
C LEU A 72 -4.21 11.04 -0.99
N LYS A 73 -3.54 10.95 0.15
CA LYS A 73 -2.17 11.43 0.33
C LYS A 73 -1.21 10.25 0.40
N PHE A 74 -0.14 10.35 -0.37
CA PHE A 74 1.00 9.45 -0.31
C PHE A 74 2.10 10.15 0.49
N GLU A 75 2.55 9.54 1.58
CA GLU A 75 3.58 10.11 2.45
C GLU A 75 4.96 9.48 2.21
N GLY A 76 6.01 10.29 2.26
CA GLY A 76 7.38 9.87 1.99
C GLY A 76 7.79 10.10 0.54
N ASP A 77 8.54 9.14 -0.02
CA ASP A 77 8.98 9.15 -1.43
C ASP A 77 8.36 7.94 -2.17
N PRO A 78 7.09 8.06 -2.64
CA PRO A 78 6.36 6.94 -3.24
C PRO A 78 6.96 6.42 -4.54
N LEU A 79 7.72 7.26 -5.25
CA LEU A 79 8.37 6.83 -6.48
C LEU A 79 9.78 6.28 -6.19
N GLY A 80 10.48 6.84 -5.20
CA GLY A 80 11.86 6.47 -4.88
C GLY A 80 12.79 6.69 -6.08
N GLY A 81 13.86 5.89 -6.14
CA GLY A 81 14.81 5.89 -7.27
C GLY A 81 14.69 4.70 -8.23
N ASN A 82 13.70 3.83 -8.06
CA ASN A 82 13.56 2.60 -8.86
C ASN A 82 12.37 2.69 -9.82
N ASN A 83 12.54 2.12 -11.01
CA ASN A 83 11.50 2.03 -12.04
C ASN A 83 11.14 0.57 -12.43
N PRO A 84 10.40 -0.16 -11.58
CA PRO A 84 9.89 -1.49 -11.90
C PRO A 84 8.81 -1.50 -13.00
N THR A 85 8.36 -0.32 -13.48
CA THR A 85 7.37 -0.25 -14.56
C THR A 85 7.95 -0.59 -15.93
N GLY A 86 9.28 -0.50 -16.09
CA GLY A 86 9.94 -0.67 -17.38
C GLY A 86 9.73 0.49 -18.37
N SER A 87 9.14 1.60 -17.93
CA SER A 87 8.94 2.80 -18.74
C SER A 87 10.25 3.61 -18.93
N GLY A 88 10.20 4.66 -19.76
CA GLY A 88 11.33 5.57 -19.97
C GLY A 88 11.59 6.56 -18.82
N HIS A 89 10.79 6.53 -17.75
CA HIS A 89 10.92 7.44 -16.60
C HIS A 89 12.06 7.02 -15.67
N ALA A 90 12.58 7.97 -14.88
CA ALA A 90 13.61 7.69 -13.87
C ALA A 90 13.07 6.83 -12.71
N ALA A 91 11.81 7.04 -12.33
CA ALA A 91 11.12 6.30 -11.28
C ALA A 91 9.64 6.13 -11.65
N GLY A 92 8.98 5.10 -11.12
CA GLY A 92 7.57 4.83 -11.38
C GLY A 92 7.07 3.62 -10.59
N LYS A 93 5.75 3.51 -10.43
CA LYS A 93 5.07 2.36 -9.82
C LYS A 93 3.77 2.08 -10.56
N TRP A 94 3.45 0.81 -10.77
CA TRP A 94 2.11 0.37 -11.13
C TRP A 94 1.26 0.27 -9.87
N PHE A 95 0.02 0.73 -9.95
CA PHE A 95 -0.99 0.48 -8.92
C PHE A 95 -2.31 0.05 -9.54
N GLN A 96 -3.06 -0.76 -8.80
CA GLN A 96 -4.43 -1.14 -9.04
C GLN A 96 -5.30 -0.46 -7.99
N LYS A 97 -6.37 0.19 -8.46
CA LYS A 97 -7.36 0.81 -7.59
C LYS A 97 -8.65 0.01 -7.64
N ILE A 98 -9.09 -0.49 -6.49
CA ILE A 98 -10.36 -1.20 -6.30
C ILE A 98 -11.29 -0.22 -5.58
N VAL A 99 -12.41 0.12 -6.22
CA VAL A 99 -13.31 1.16 -5.70
C VAL A 99 -14.72 0.61 -5.53
N THR A 100 -15.21 0.62 -4.30
CA THR A 100 -16.62 0.39 -4.01
C THR A 100 -17.39 1.71 -4.14
N ASN A 101 -18.25 1.81 -5.15
CA ASN A 101 -19.15 2.95 -5.31
C ASN A 101 -20.30 2.88 -4.30
N ASN A 102 -20.26 3.75 -3.28
CA ASN A 102 -21.31 3.95 -2.28
C ASN A 102 -21.87 5.39 -2.32
N THR A 103 -21.86 6.02 -3.49
CA THR A 103 -22.35 7.40 -3.70
C THR A 103 -23.87 7.48 -3.83
N GLY A 104 -24.55 6.33 -3.99
CA GLY A 104 -25.98 6.27 -4.27
C GLY A 104 -26.37 6.53 -5.73
N VAL A 105 -25.39 6.78 -6.61
CA VAL A 105 -25.59 6.98 -8.05
C VAL A 105 -24.64 6.10 -8.86
N ALA A 106 -25.11 5.60 -10.01
CA ALA A 106 -24.26 4.86 -10.94
C ALA A 106 -23.24 5.81 -11.59
N TRP A 107 -21.98 5.40 -11.65
CA TRP A 107 -20.92 6.19 -12.29
C TRP A 107 -20.86 5.90 -13.77
N THR A 108 -20.70 6.96 -14.56
CA THR A 108 -20.47 6.88 -16.01
C THR A 108 -19.02 7.17 -16.39
N SER A 109 -18.22 7.69 -15.44
CA SER A 109 -16.79 7.95 -15.57
C SER A 109 -16.12 7.87 -14.19
N PHE A 110 -14.80 7.75 -14.18
CA PHE A 110 -13.96 7.84 -12.99
C PHE A 110 -12.69 8.59 -13.36
N GLU A 111 -12.36 9.61 -12.58
CA GLU A 111 -11.26 10.53 -12.87
C GLU A 111 -10.18 10.42 -11.80
N LEU A 112 -8.93 10.50 -12.25
CA LEU A 112 -7.75 10.51 -11.40
C LEU A 112 -6.90 11.71 -11.78
N GLU A 113 -6.42 12.43 -10.77
CA GLU A 113 -5.50 13.55 -10.90
C GLU A 113 -4.33 13.33 -9.93
N LEU A 114 -3.12 13.67 -10.37
CA LEU A 114 -1.96 13.79 -9.49
C LEU A 114 -1.73 15.24 -9.16
N GLN A 115 -1.35 15.50 -7.92
CA GLN A 115 -1.02 16.84 -7.44
C GLN A 115 0.17 16.76 -6.50
N VAL A 116 1.24 17.50 -6.79
CA VAL A 116 2.31 17.76 -5.80
C VAL A 116 1.83 18.72 -4.73
N ILE A 117 1.01 19.70 -5.12
CA ILE A 117 0.43 20.72 -4.24
C ILE A 117 -1.08 20.58 -4.29
N LEU A 118 -1.72 20.26 -3.15
CA LEU A 118 -3.15 20.06 -3.07
C LEU A 118 -3.94 21.26 -3.65
N GLY A 119 -4.86 20.98 -4.56
CA GLY A 119 -5.69 21.96 -5.27
C GLY A 119 -5.00 22.66 -6.44
N THR A 120 -3.77 22.28 -6.78
CA THR A 120 -3.03 22.79 -7.95
C THR A 120 -2.79 21.63 -8.92
N PRO A 121 -3.30 21.71 -10.16
CA PRO A 121 -3.00 20.70 -11.17
C PRO A 121 -1.50 20.49 -11.34
N SER A 122 -1.08 19.22 -11.44
CA SER A 122 0.30 18.88 -11.78
C SER A 122 0.59 19.20 -13.23
N GLY A 123 1.70 19.89 -13.46
CA GLY A 123 2.21 20.21 -14.80
C GLY A 123 3.54 19.52 -15.10
N GLN A 124 3.95 19.55 -16.38
CA GLN A 124 5.18 18.90 -16.89
C GLN A 124 6.44 19.09 -16.01
N GLY A 125 6.58 20.24 -15.35
CA GLY A 125 7.76 20.61 -14.58
C GLY A 125 7.84 20.04 -13.16
N ASP A 126 6.75 19.44 -12.63
CA ASP A 126 6.73 18.92 -11.26
C ASP A 126 7.13 17.44 -11.16
N GLY A 127 7.29 16.77 -12.30
CA GLY A 127 7.78 15.40 -12.39
C GLY A 127 6.76 14.32 -12.06
N LEU A 128 5.48 14.67 -11.86
CA LEU A 128 4.40 13.69 -11.71
C LEU A 128 3.62 13.52 -13.00
N SER A 129 3.37 12.27 -13.38
CA SER A 129 2.49 11.97 -14.50
C SER A 129 1.89 10.57 -14.41
N PHE A 130 0.76 10.38 -15.09
CA PHE A 130 0.31 9.05 -15.47
C PHE A 130 0.82 8.72 -16.87
N VAL A 131 1.98 8.07 -16.91
CA VAL A 131 2.63 7.54 -18.13
C VAL A 131 2.78 8.57 -19.26
N ASP A 132 3.07 9.83 -18.94
CA ASP A 132 3.33 10.86 -19.96
C ASP A 132 4.47 10.43 -20.91
N GLY A 133 4.41 10.88 -22.17
CA GLY A 133 5.35 10.51 -23.22
C GLY A 133 5.28 9.04 -23.67
N SER A 134 4.41 8.21 -23.08
CA SER A 134 4.22 6.80 -23.47
C SER A 134 2.93 6.59 -24.26
N PRO A 135 2.88 5.63 -25.22
CA PRO A 135 1.65 5.26 -25.91
C PRO A 135 0.61 4.71 -24.94
N LEU A 136 -0.61 5.20 -25.04
CA LEU A 136 -1.73 4.84 -24.16
C LEU A 136 -2.15 3.35 -24.22
N THR A 137 -1.89 2.68 -25.33
CA THR A 137 -2.35 1.30 -25.57
C THR A 137 -1.77 0.30 -24.56
N GLY A 138 -2.65 -0.36 -23.80
CA GLY A 138 -2.27 -1.40 -22.85
C GLY A 138 -1.70 -0.89 -21.53
N LEU A 139 -1.72 0.43 -21.28
CA LEU A 139 -1.25 1.02 -20.03
C LEU A 139 -2.37 1.26 -19.00
N PHE A 140 -3.61 1.41 -19.46
CA PHE A 140 -4.76 1.54 -18.59
C PHE A 140 -5.80 0.48 -18.91
N SER A 141 -6.41 -0.07 -17.86
CA SER A 141 -7.51 -1.00 -17.97
C SER A 141 -8.50 -0.78 -16.84
N SER A 142 -9.79 -0.92 -17.13
CA SER A 142 -10.85 -0.98 -16.15
C SER A 142 -11.77 -2.15 -16.50
N ASP A 143 -12.32 -2.79 -15.48
CA ASP A 143 -13.38 -3.78 -15.59
C ASP A 143 -14.77 -3.17 -15.82
N VAL A 144 -14.93 -1.88 -15.51
CA VAL A 144 -16.20 -1.14 -15.62
C VAL A 144 -16.21 -0.16 -16.79
N PHE A 145 -15.12 0.56 -17.04
CA PHE A 145 -15.06 1.61 -18.07
C PHE A 145 -14.28 1.15 -19.30
N SER A 146 -14.90 1.27 -20.48
CA SER A 146 -14.33 0.79 -21.75
C SER A 146 -13.42 1.80 -22.46
N GLY A 147 -13.42 3.06 -22.04
CA GLY A 147 -12.63 4.14 -22.60
C GLY A 147 -11.83 4.86 -21.53
N TYR A 148 -10.69 5.40 -21.93
CA TYR A 148 -9.86 6.25 -21.11
C TYR A 148 -9.35 7.40 -21.96
N THR A 149 -9.25 8.56 -21.33
CA THR A 149 -8.64 9.76 -21.91
C THR A 149 -7.53 10.19 -20.97
N ARG A 150 -6.38 10.58 -21.51
CA ARG A 150 -5.32 11.24 -20.76
C ARG A 150 -5.32 12.70 -21.17
N ILE A 151 -5.33 13.58 -20.17
CA ILE A 151 -5.14 15.01 -20.38
C ILE A 151 -3.70 15.29 -20.01
N ASP A 152 -2.89 15.64 -21.01
CA ASP A 152 -1.52 16.06 -20.81
C ASP A 152 -1.52 17.59 -20.67
N ASP A 153 -0.82 18.09 -19.66
CA ASP A 153 -0.67 19.54 -19.47
C ASP A 153 0.17 20.12 -20.62
N THR A 154 -0.32 21.21 -21.22
CA THR A 154 0.26 21.88 -22.39
C THR A 154 1.32 22.91 -22.03
#